data_AF-A0AA42EJ54-F1
#
_entry.id   AF-A0AA42EJ54-F1
#
_cell.length_a   1.000
_cell.length_b   1.000
_cell.length_c   1.000
_cell.angle_alpha   90.00
_cell.angle_beta   90.00
_cell.angle_gamma   90.00
#
_symmetry.space_group_name_H-M   'P 1'
#
loop_
_entity.id
_entity.type
_entity.pdbx_description
1 polymer ?
#
loop_
_entity_poly.entity_id
_entity_poly.type
_entity_poly.pdbx_seq_one_letter_code
_entity_poly.pdbx_strand_id
1 'polypeptide(L)' 'MRKSRLSQHKQNKLIELFVAGVTARTTAELVNVNKTTAAYYFYRLRLLIYQNSPHMEMFEGEIEADESYFGG' A
#
# COMPACT_ATOMS: atom_id res chain seq x y z
N MET A 1 6.36 -9.99 1.28
CA MET A 1 7.77 -9.53 1.13
C MET A 1 8.71 -10.68 1.47
N ARG A 2 9.65 -11.05 0.58
CA ARG A 2 10.43 -12.32 0.69
C ARG A 2 11.21 -12.53 1.99
N LYS A 3 11.47 -11.50 2.81
CA LYS A 3 12.23 -11.59 4.08
C LYS A 3 11.54 -10.90 5.27
N SER A 4 10.21 -10.84 5.29
CA SER A 4 9.52 -10.26 6.44
C SER A 4 9.61 -11.18 7.67
N ARG A 5 9.82 -10.60 8.85
CA ARG A 5 9.71 -11.30 10.15
C ARG A 5 8.25 -11.54 10.57
N LEU A 6 7.29 -11.03 9.80
CA LEU A 6 5.87 -11.20 10.05
C LEU A 6 5.40 -12.57 9.53
N SER A 7 4.50 -13.21 10.28
CA SER A 7 3.83 -14.42 9.82
C SER A 7 3.09 -14.19 8.50
N GLN A 8 2.92 -15.24 7.70
CA GLN A 8 2.22 -15.13 6.42
C GLN A 8 0.79 -14.61 6.60
N HIS A 9 0.10 -15.03 7.67
CA HIS A 9 -1.23 -14.55 8.02
C HIS A 9 -1.27 -13.02 8.22
N LYS A 10 -0.33 -12.47 9.01
CA LYS A 10 -0.23 -11.02 9.21
C LYS A 10 0.11 -10.28 7.92
N GLN A 11 0.99 -10.84 7.09
CA GLN A 11 1.31 -10.26 5.78
C GLN A 11 0.09 -10.20 4.87
N ASN A 12 -0.68 -11.29 4.78
CA ASN A 12 -1.89 -11.32 3.95
C ASN A 12 -2.91 -10.29 4.44
N LYS A 13 -3.12 -10.19 5.76
CA LYS A 13 -4.07 -9.20 6.31
C LYS A 13 -3.61 -7.75 6.09
N LEU A 14 -2.30 -7.49 6.17
CA LEU A 14 -1.74 -6.18 5.82
C LEU A 14 -1.98 -5.82 4.35
N ILE A 15 -1.86 -6.77 3.43
CA ILE A 15 -2.12 -6.56 2.01
C ILE A 15 -3.61 -6.31 1.76
N GLU A 16 -4.49 -7.12 2.37
CA GLU A 16 -5.94 -6.97 2.27
C GLU A 16 -6.39 -5.57 2.71
N LEU A 17 -5.94 -5.12 3.89
CA LEU A 17 -6.29 -3.82 4.44
C LEU A 17 -5.68 -2.65 3.65
N PHE A 18 -4.49 -2.85 3.07
CA PHE A 18 -3.89 -1.88 2.16
C PHE A 18 -4.74 -1.69 0.89
N VAL A 19 -5.18 -2.78 0.26
CA VAL A 19 -6.05 -2.74 -0.93
C VAL A 19 -7.42 -2.14 -0.60
N ALA A 20 -7.94 -2.42 0.59
CA ALA A 20 -9.20 -1.84 1.08
C ALA A 20 -9.10 -0.35 1.46
N GLY A 21 -7.94 0.30 1.30
CA GLY A 21 -7.75 1.72 1.61
C GLY A 21 -7.75 2.06 3.10
N VAL A 22 -7.67 1.06 3.99
CA VAL A 22 -7.64 1.29 5.43
C VAL A 22 -6.35 2.00 5.82
N THR A 23 -6.39 2.92 6.79
CA THR A 23 -5.16 3.63 7.20
C THR A 23 -4.15 2.67 7.86
N ALA A 24 -2.85 2.99 7.75
CA ALA A 24 -1.80 2.20 8.40
C ALA A 24 -1.95 2.16 9.93
N ARG A 25 -2.52 3.21 10.54
CA ARG A 25 -2.79 3.28 11.98
C ARG A 25 -3.83 2.24 12.39
N THR A 26 -5.01 2.28 11.77
CA THR A 26 -6.11 1.33 12.02
C THR A 26 -5.65 -0.09 11.72
N THR A 27 -4.90 -0.28 10.63
CA THR A 27 -4.36 -1.59 10.26
C THR A 27 -3.40 -2.15 11.32
N ALA A 28 -2.59 -1.32 11.96
CA ALA A 28 -1.68 -1.75 13.01
C ALA A 28 -2.42 -2.35 14.21
N GLU A 29 -3.54 -1.72 14.58
CA GLU A 29 -4.42 -2.19 15.65
C GLU A 29 -5.13 -3.49 15.25
N LEU A 30 -5.71 -3.54 14.04
CA LEU A 30 -6.44 -4.72 13.54
C LEU A 30 -5.55 -5.97 13.37
N VAL A 31 -4.30 -5.80 12.94
CA VAL A 31 -3.36 -6.91 12.69
C VAL A 31 -2.48 -7.20 13.90
N ASN A 32 -2.60 -6.40 14.95
CA ASN A 32 -1.76 -6.44 16.15
C ASN A 32 -0.26 -6.43 15.80
N VAL A 33 0.17 -5.35 15.15
CA VAL A 33 1.56 -5.05 14.81
C VAL A 33 1.91 -3.64 15.25
N ASN A 34 3.22 -3.32 15.36
CA ASN A 34 3.62 -1.95 15.66
C ASN A 34 3.15 -0.99 14.54
N LYS A 35 2.65 0.19 14.91
CA LYS A 35 2.26 1.24 13.95
C LYS A 35 3.33 1.58 12.92
N THR A 36 4.60 1.60 13.31
CA THR A 36 5.73 1.85 12.39
C THR A 36 5.93 0.69 11.43
N THR A 37 5.67 -0.54 11.88
CA THR A 37 5.71 -1.72 11.03
C THR A 37 4.61 -1.68 9.97
N ALA A 38 3.37 -1.35 10.33
CA ALA A 38 2.27 -1.22 9.38
C ALA A 38 2.55 -0.09 8.35
N ALA A 39 2.98 1.08 8.82
CA ALA A 39 3.33 2.21 7.96
C ALA A 39 4.48 1.87 6.99
N TYR A 40 5.54 1.25 7.50
CA TYR A 40 6.66 0.78 6.68
C TYR A 40 6.22 -0.28 5.66
N TYR A 41 5.35 -1.20 6.06
CA TYR A 41 4.84 -2.24 5.16
C TYR A 41 4.05 -1.63 4.00
N PHE A 42 3.17 -0.67 4.29
CA PHE A 42 2.39 0.05 3.28
C PHE A 42 3.27 0.85 2.32
N TYR A 43 4.29 1.54 2.82
CA TYR A 43 5.26 2.23 1.99
C TYR A 43 5.96 1.26 1.02
N ARG A 44 6.41 0.10 1.52
CA ARG A 44 7.04 -0.93 0.70
C ARG A 44 6.09 -1.55 -0.32
N LEU A 45 4.81 -1.70 -0.02
CA LEU A 45 3.81 -2.12 -0.99
C LEU A 45 3.66 -1.12 -2.13
N ARG A 46 3.60 0.19 -1.84
CA ARG A 46 3.55 1.24 -2.87
C ARG A 46 4.78 1.21 -3.78
N LEU A 47 5.98 1.05 -3.21
CA LEU A 47 7.21 0.92 -4.00
C LEU A 47 7.18 -0.31 -4.92
N LEU A 48 6.69 -1.45 -4.41
CA LEU A 48 6.57 -2.65 -5.24
C LEU A 48 5.57 -2.43 -6.39
N ILE A 49 4.43 -1.81 -6.11
CA ILE A 49 3.44 -1.48 -7.14
C ILE A 49 4.07 -0.56 -8.19
N TYR A 50 4.74 0.51 -7.76
CA TYR A 50 5.44 1.43 -8.65
C TYR A 50 6.47 0.73 -9.53
N GLN A 51 7.33 -0.12 -8.94
CA GLN A 51 8.35 -0.89 -9.67
C GLN A 51 7.77 -1.91 -10.66
N ASN A 52 6.56 -2.41 -10.42
CA ASN A 52 5.89 -3.37 -11.29
C ASN A 52 4.84 -2.71 -12.19
N SER A 53 4.70 -1.38 -12.13
CA SER A 53 3.78 -0.65 -12.98
C SER A 53 4.48 -0.39 -14.33
N PRO A 54 3.93 -0.88 -15.45
CA PRO A 54 4.53 -0.69 -16.78
C PRO A 54 4.46 0.76 -17.28
N HIS A 55 3.76 1.66 -16.57
CA HIS A 55 3.45 3.02 -17.01
C HIS A 55 4.60 4.04 -16.89
N MET A 56 5.81 3.62 -16.54
CA MET A 56 6.95 4.53 -16.42
C MET A 56 7.78 4.67 -17.70
N GLU A 57 7.60 3.76 -18.66
CA GLU A 57 8.20 3.87 -19.99
C GLU A 57 7.16 4.53 -20.93
N MET A 58 7.35 5.83 -21.18
CA MET A 58 6.59 6.69 -22.11
C MET A 58 5.15 7.03 -21.72
N PHE A 59 4.97 8.15 -21.01
CA PHE A 59 3.71 8.89 -20.98
C PHE A 59 3.80 10.07 -21.95
N GLU A 60 3.37 9.88 -23.21
CA GLU A 60 3.28 10.92 -24.26
C GLU A 60 1.80 11.33 -24.55
N GLY A 61 0.90 11.15 -23.59
CA GLY A 61 -0.54 11.47 -23.73
C GLY A 61 -1.02 12.52 -22.72
N GLU A 62 -2.14 13.18 -23.05
CA GLU A 62 -2.85 14.06 -22.12
C GLU A 62 -3.25 13.29 -20.86
N ILE A 63 -2.91 13.83 -19.69
CA ILE A 63 -3.23 13.25 -18.39
C ILE A 63 -4.64 13.73 -18.02
N GLU A 64 -5.65 12.86 -18.18
CA GLU A 64 -6.96 13.08 -17.59
C GLU A 64 -6.86 12.76 -16.09
N ALA A 65 -6.89 13.81 -15.26
CA ALA A 65 -7.00 13.61 -13.82
C ALA A 65 -8.42 13.13 -13.52
N ASP A 66 -8.57 11.86 -13.10
CA ASP A 66 -9.83 11.41 -12.52
C ASP A 66 -10.03 12.20 -11.23
N GLU A 67 -10.93 13.17 -11.27
CA GLU A 67 -11.25 14.09 -10.18
C GLU A 67 -12.00 13.35 -9.07
N SER A 68 -11.39 12.32 -8.47
CA SER A 68 -11.77 11.86 -7.14
C SER A 68 -11.31 12.92 -6.13
N TYR A 69 -12.03 14.05 -6.13
CA TYR A 69 -11.91 15.15 -5.21
C TYR A 69 -12.23 14.65 -3.80
N PHE A 70 -11.20 14.30 -3.03
CA PHE A 70 -11.35 14.04 -1.60
C PHE A 70 -11.52 15.39 -0.89
N GLY A 71 -12.70 16.01 -1.09
CA GLY A 71 -13.12 17.22 -0.41
C GLY A 71 -13.12 17.00 1.10
N GLY A 72 -12.45 17.89 1.81
CA GLY A 72 -12.56 18.04 3.26
C GLY A 72 -13.80 18.85 3.64
#